data_AF-A0A2G2XSU9-F1
#
_entry.id   AF-A0A2G2XSU9-F1
#
_cell.length_a   1.000
_cell.length_b   1.000
_cell.length_c   1.000
_cell.angle_alpha   90.00
_cell.angle_beta   90.00
_cell.angle_gamma   90.00
#
_symmetry.space_group_name_H-M   'P 1'
#
loop_
_entity.id
_entity.type
_entity.pdbx_description
1 polymer ?
#
loop_
_entity_poly.entity_id
_entity_poly.type
_entity_poly.pdbx_seq_one_letter_code
_entity_poly.pdbx_strand_id
1 'polypeptide(L)'
;MASKPGILTEWPWTFLGNFKYLVLAPFVVHSTYTYLMSKDETQRDIVYPIIFPLLLSRVIHNQIWISISRYRTAKGNNRIVDKSIEFDQIDRESNWDDQIIFNGLLYYIGYLLLEQSHHMPLWRTDGIIIIALLHAGPVEFLYYWLHRALHHHFLYSRYHSHHHSSIATEPITSVIHPFAEHISYFTLFSIPLFTTVFTGTASIASFGAYVTYIDFMNNMGHCNFELIPKWMFSIFPPLKYIMYTPSYHSLHHTQFRTNYSLFMPMYDYIYDTLDKSSDTLYEKSLEREAEVPDVVHLTHLTTPESIYHLRLGFASMASNPHTSKWYLWLMWPVTLWSIVITWIYGRTFVVERNMFKNIKLQTWAIPKYRVQYFMKWQRETINNFIEETIMEADQKGIKVLSLGLLNQDEKLNNNGELYIRRHPQLKVKVVDGSSLAVAVVINSIPKGTSQVVLRGRLSKVAYSIALALCKGGIKVVMLDEEEYKRLNAKLTPEAATNLVLSKSHVSKTWLVGDGLSEEEQLKAPKGTLFIPFSQFPPRKARKDCFYFTTPAMVTPKHLENVDSCENWLPRRVMSAWRIAGILHALEDWNEHECGNMMFDIDKVWKASLDHGFRPLTMATVTESKN
;
A
#
# COMPACT_ATOMS: atom_id res chain seq x y z
N MET A 1 8.71 -2.26 19.06
CA MET A 1 9.78 -1.99 20.04
C MET A 1 10.50 -3.28 20.36
N ALA A 2 11.77 -3.19 20.80
CA ALA A 2 12.56 -4.34 21.23
C ALA A 2 11.89 -5.08 22.39
N SER A 3 12.15 -6.38 22.53
CA SER A 3 11.50 -7.24 23.53
C SER A 3 11.69 -6.79 24.99
N LYS A 4 12.84 -6.15 25.28
CA LYS A 4 13.19 -5.57 26.59
C LYS A 4 13.94 -4.26 26.35
N PRO A 5 13.28 -3.12 26.10
CA PRO A 5 13.92 -1.87 25.70
C PRO A 5 15.13 -1.48 26.56
N GLY A 6 16.24 -1.11 25.91
CA GLY A 6 17.45 -0.60 26.57
C GLY A 6 17.41 0.92 26.79
N ILE A 7 18.52 1.46 27.32
CA ILE A 7 18.73 2.91 27.42
C ILE A 7 18.81 3.50 26.00
N LEU A 8 18.22 4.68 25.80
CA LEU A 8 18.14 5.35 24.48
C LEU A 8 17.48 4.46 23.40
N THR A 9 16.39 3.76 23.76
CA THR A 9 15.61 3.00 22.76
C THR A 9 14.81 3.94 21.86
N GLU A 10 14.13 4.92 22.45
CA GLU A 10 13.28 5.88 21.72
C GLU A 10 14.10 7.03 21.13
N TRP A 11 13.60 7.58 20.02
CA TRP A 11 14.19 8.77 19.39
C TRP A 11 13.92 10.02 20.24
N PRO A 12 14.86 11.00 20.29
CA PRO A 12 14.70 12.19 21.11
C PRO A 12 13.44 13.02 20.80
N TRP A 13 12.95 12.96 19.56
CA TRP A 13 11.77 13.69 19.08
C TRP A 13 10.51 12.83 18.98
N THR A 14 10.47 11.64 19.59
CA THR A 14 9.28 10.76 19.55
C THR A 14 8.01 11.51 19.99
N PHE A 15 8.14 12.40 20.99
CA PHE A 15 7.03 13.24 21.49
C PHE A 15 6.47 14.24 20.47
N LEU A 16 7.20 14.56 19.39
CA LEU A 16 6.73 15.46 18.32
C LEU A 16 5.80 14.74 17.33
N GLY A 17 5.81 13.41 17.27
CA GLY A 17 5.06 12.64 16.28
C GLY A 17 5.29 13.15 14.86
N ASN A 18 4.21 13.49 14.15
CA ASN A 18 4.27 14.01 12.78
C ASN A 18 4.95 15.39 12.64
N PHE A 19 5.22 16.10 13.75
CA PHE A 19 5.95 17.37 13.75
C PHE A 19 7.47 17.23 13.84
N LYS A 20 8.00 16.00 13.84
CA LYS A 20 9.44 15.72 13.95
C LYS A 20 10.33 16.47 12.93
N TYR A 21 9.80 16.81 11.76
CA TYR A 21 10.54 17.58 10.75
C TYR A 21 10.92 19.00 11.20
N LEU A 22 10.27 19.55 12.24
CA LEU A 22 10.64 20.82 12.85
C LEU A 22 12.05 20.82 13.45
N VAL A 23 12.61 19.64 13.74
CA VAL A 23 14.00 19.49 14.21
C VAL A 23 15.01 20.05 13.20
N LEU A 24 14.76 19.90 11.90
CA LEU A 24 15.64 20.40 10.84
C LEU A 24 15.35 21.85 10.43
N ALA A 25 14.16 22.37 10.72
CA ALA A 25 13.70 23.64 10.18
C ALA A 25 14.64 24.83 10.48
N PRO A 26 15.18 25.02 11.71
CA PRO A 26 16.10 26.11 11.99
C PRO A 26 17.37 26.06 11.13
N PHE A 27 17.92 24.86 10.92
CA PHE A 27 19.13 24.66 10.14
C PHE A 27 18.89 24.91 8.65
N VAL A 28 17.78 24.40 8.10
CA VAL A 28 17.40 24.63 6.69
C VAL A 28 17.17 26.12 6.42
N VAL A 29 16.47 26.81 7.33
CA VAL A 29 16.22 28.25 7.21
C VAL A 29 17.53 29.03 7.29
N HIS A 30 18.37 28.72 8.27
CA HIS A 30 19.67 29.38 8.42
C HIS A 30 20.59 29.12 7.22
N SER A 31 20.72 27.88 6.75
CA SER A 31 21.56 27.55 5.59
C SER A 31 21.10 28.26 4.32
N THR A 32 19.79 28.32 4.11
CA THR A 32 19.20 29.02 2.96
C THR A 32 19.40 30.52 3.07
N TYR A 33 19.16 31.09 4.26
CA TYR A 33 19.33 32.52 4.51
C TYR A 33 20.78 32.96 4.31
N THR A 34 21.75 32.26 4.93
CA THR A 34 23.18 32.57 4.80
C THR A 34 23.63 32.52 3.34
N TYR A 35 23.19 31.52 2.59
CA TYR A 35 23.55 31.40 1.17
C TYR A 35 22.96 32.52 0.30
N LEU A 36 21.68 32.84 0.48
CA LEU A 36 20.97 33.85 -0.33
C LEU A 36 21.35 35.29 0.04
N MET A 37 21.62 35.56 1.31
CA MET A 37 21.90 36.91 1.82
C MET A 37 23.38 37.28 1.81
N SER A 38 24.27 36.32 1.49
CA SER A 38 25.67 36.64 1.26
C SER A 38 25.81 37.55 0.04
N LYS A 39 26.25 38.79 0.29
CA LYS A 39 26.52 39.81 -0.75
C LYS A 39 27.80 39.53 -1.52
N ASP A 40 28.72 38.77 -0.93
CA ASP A 40 29.97 38.35 -1.55
C ASP A 40 29.82 36.94 -2.11
N GLU A 41 29.94 36.81 -3.43
CA GLU A 41 29.87 35.51 -4.10
C GLU A 41 31.00 34.57 -3.68
N THR A 42 32.14 35.11 -3.25
CA THR A 42 33.29 34.30 -2.79
C THR A 42 33.07 33.70 -1.41
N GLN A 43 32.09 34.19 -0.66
CA GLN A 43 31.67 33.68 0.66
C GLN A 43 30.49 32.70 0.55
N ARG A 44 29.98 32.43 -0.67
CA ARG A 44 28.85 31.51 -0.87
C ARG A 44 29.34 30.07 -0.86
N ASP A 45 29.12 29.41 0.27
CA ASP A 45 29.36 27.98 0.39
C ASP A 45 28.10 27.16 0.05
N ILE A 46 28.18 26.36 -1.01
CA ILE A 46 27.09 25.48 -1.44
C ILE A 46 26.96 24.22 -0.57
N VAL A 47 27.98 23.85 0.21
CA VAL A 47 27.95 22.67 1.09
C VAL A 47 26.82 22.78 2.12
N TYR A 48 26.57 23.98 2.64
CA TYR A 48 25.53 24.18 3.65
C TYR A 48 24.11 23.99 3.12
N PRO A 49 23.66 24.71 2.07
CA PRO A 49 22.30 24.56 1.54
C PRO A 49 22.07 23.21 0.83
N ILE A 50 23.10 22.53 0.30
CA ILE A 50 22.92 21.27 -0.44
C ILE A 50 22.57 20.08 0.47
N ILE A 51 22.77 20.19 1.79
CA ILE A 51 22.36 19.17 2.76
C ILE A 51 20.86 18.87 2.64
N PHE A 52 19.99 19.87 2.53
CA PHE A 52 18.56 19.64 2.45
C PHE A 52 18.12 18.90 1.17
N PRO A 53 18.54 19.30 -0.05
CA PRO A 53 18.35 18.49 -1.26
C PRO A 53 18.87 17.05 -1.15
N LEU A 54 20.02 16.82 -0.49
CA LEU A 54 20.54 15.48 -0.25
C LEU A 54 19.61 14.67 0.68
N LEU A 55 19.06 15.26 1.73
CA LEU A 55 18.10 14.55 2.60
C LEU A 55 16.81 14.20 1.85
N LEU A 56 16.30 15.13 1.02
CA LEU A 56 15.12 14.87 0.18
C LEU A 56 15.38 13.76 -0.85
N SER A 57 16.58 13.71 -1.45
CA SER A 57 16.92 12.66 -2.40
C SER A 57 16.95 11.28 -1.73
N ARG A 58 17.39 11.19 -0.47
CA ARG A 58 17.32 9.96 0.34
C ARG A 58 15.88 9.52 0.58
N VAL A 59 14.97 10.43 0.93
CA VAL A 59 13.53 10.11 1.11
C VAL A 59 12.94 9.53 -0.18
N ILE A 60 13.20 10.20 -1.31
CA ILE A 60 12.73 9.77 -2.64
C ILE A 60 13.30 8.40 -3.01
N HIS A 61 14.61 8.21 -2.80
CA HIS A 61 15.30 6.96 -3.10
C HIS A 61 14.70 5.77 -2.32
N ASN A 62 14.49 5.93 -1.01
CA ASN A 62 13.85 4.90 -0.19
C ASN A 62 12.41 4.62 -0.66
N GLN A 63 11.62 5.65 -0.95
CA GLN A 63 10.24 5.46 -1.44
C GLN A 63 10.19 4.73 -2.79
N ILE A 64 11.13 4.99 -3.71
CA ILE A 64 11.24 4.25 -4.98
C ILE A 64 11.49 2.77 -4.69
N TRP A 65 12.44 2.45 -3.81
CA TRP A 65 12.73 1.07 -3.42
C TRP A 65 11.53 0.36 -2.79
N ILE A 66 10.80 1.02 -1.87
CA ILE A 66 9.57 0.47 -1.28
C ILE A 66 8.56 0.13 -2.39
N SER A 67 8.32 1.07 -3.32
CA SER A 67 7.36 0.90 -4.40
C SER A 67 7.75 -0.28 -5.33
N ILE A 68 9.03 -0.38 -5.69
CA ILE A 68 9.57 -1.48 -6.52
C ILE A 68 9.48 -2.82 -5.77
N SER A 69 9.90 -2.87 -4.51
CA SER A 69 9.85 -4.08 -3.69
C SER A 69 8.42 -4.59 -3.54
N ARG A 70 7.47 -3.72 -3.21
CA ARG A 70 6.05 -4.09 -3.09
C ARG A 70 5.45 -4.58 -4.40
N TYR A 71 5.80 -3.95 -5.52
CA TYR A 71 5.35 -4.38 -6.85
C TYR A 71 5.90 -5.77 -7.21
N ARG A 72 7.21 -5.98 -7.04
CA ARG A 72 7.89 -7.25 -7.35
C ARG A 72 7.38 -8.38 -6.46
N THR A 73 7.26 -8.14 -5.16
CA THR A 73 6.77 -9.14 -4.20
C THR A 73 5.30 -9.50 -4.43
N ALA A 74 4.45 -8.53 -4.86
CA ALA A 74 3.06 -8.77 -5.24
C ALA A 74 2.95 -9.65 -6.50
N LYS A 75 3.81 -9.45 -7.51
CA LYS A 75 3.90 -10.30 -8.69
C LYS A 75 4.45 -11.71 -8.37
N GLY A 76 5.31 -11.80 -7.35
CA GLY A 76 5.83 -13.06 -6.81
C GLY A 76 7.04 -13.64 -7.53
N ASN A 77 7.42 -13.09 -8.70
CA ASN A 77 8.62 -13.52 -9.40
C ASN A 77 9.87 -13.05 -8.66
N ASN A 78 10.85 -13.92 -8.56
CA ASN A 78 12.07 -13.69 -7.81
C ASN A 78 11.89 -13.41 -6.31
N ARG A 79 10.70 -13.63 -5.74
CA ARG A 79 10.43 -13.43 -4.31
C ARG A 79 11.23 -14.41 -3.46
N ILE A 80 11.88 -13.91 -2.42
CA ILE A 80 12.77 -14.71 -1.57
C ILE A 80 11.99 -15.40 -0.46
N VAL A 81 11.34 -14.61 0.41
CA VAL A 81 10.58 -15.11 1.56
C VAL A 81 9.07 -15.01 1.32
N ASP A 82 8.36 -16.08 1.64
CA ASP A 82 6.90 -16.14 1.61
C ASP A 82 6.31 -16.04 3.02
N LYS A 83 6.45 -14.85 3.61
CA LYS A 83 5.86 -14.49 4.91
C LYS A 83 4.92 -13.30 4.74
N SER A 84 3.93 -13.22 5.61
CA SER A 84 2.90 -12.18 5.59
C SER A 84 3.45 -10.85 6.10
N ILE A 85 3.11 -9.76 5.43
CA ILE A 85 3.23 -8.40 5.98
C ILE A 85 1.84 -7.95 6.43
N GLU A 86 1.75 -7.48 7.67
CA GLU A 86 0.49 -7.08 8.31
C GLU A 86 0.59 -5.64 8.82
N PHE A 87 -0.54 -5.01 9.15
CA PHE A 87 -0.58 -3.65 9.68
C PHE A 87 0.36 -3.41 10.87
N ASP A 88 0.54 -4.40 11.75
CA ASP A 88 1.45 -4.30 12.90
C ASP A 88 2.91 -4.07 12.47
N GLN A 89 3.33 -4.63 11.33
CA GLN A 89 4.65 -4.35 10.78
C GLN A 89 4.69 -2.93 10.21
N ILE A 90 3.69 -2.54 9.42
CA ILE A 90 3.61 -1.18 8.85
C ILE A 90 3.68 -0.10 9.92
N ASP A 91 2.97 -0.28 11.03
CA ASP A 91 2.95 0.68 12.13
C ASP A 91 4.32 0.77 12.83
N ARG A 92 4.98 -0.37 13.05
CA ARG A 92 6.34 -0.42 13.62
C ARG A 92 7.36 0.28 12.73
N GLU A 93 7.23 0.14 11.41
CA GLU A 93 8.19 0.68 10.44
C GLU A 93 7.83 2.09 9.94
N SER A 94 6.73 2.67 10.44
CA SER A 94 6.18 3.95 9.98
C SER A 94 7.11 5.16 10.14
N ASN A 95 8.06 5.10 11.07
CA ASN A 95 9.01 6.17 11.38
C ASN A 95 10.42 5.93 10.79
N TRP A 96 10.51 5.20 9.67
CA TRP A 96 11.77 4.89 8.99
C TRP A 96 12.62 6.12 8.61
N ASP A 97 12.00 7.28 8.48
CA ASP A 97 12.62 8.55 8.13
C ASP A 97 13.29 9.28 9.31
N ASP A 98 13.15 8.79 10.55
CA ASP A 98 13.85 9.34 11.73
C ASP A 98 15.38 9.36 11.53
N GLN A 99 15.93 8.33 10.88
CA GLN A 99 17.34 8.27 10.52
C GLN A 99 17.77 9.42 9.60
N ILE A 100 16.90 9.85 8.68
CA ILE A 100 17.21 10.92 7.73
C ILE A 100 17.24 12.25 8.49
N ILE A 101 16.31 12.46 9.41
CA ILE A 101 16.27 13.63 10.30
C ILE A 101 17.54 13.68 11.14
N PHE A 102 17.92 12.55 11.75
CA PHE A 102 19.13 12.46 12.56
C PHE A 102 20.40 12.76 11.77
N ASN A 103 20.60 12.11 10.62
CA ASN A 103 21.77 12.34 9.79
C ASN A 103 21.81 13.79 9.30
N GLY A 104 20.65 14.37 8.94
CA GLY A 104 20.54 15.77 8.57
C GLY A 104 20.99 16.72 9.68
N LEU A 105 20.54 16.49 10.91
CA LEU A 105 20.95 17.26 12.07
C LEU A 105 22.48 17.19 12.26
N LEU A 106 23.06 16.00 12.14
CA LEU A 106 24.50 15.81 12.28
C LEU A 106 25.30 16.42 11.13
N TYR A 107 24.80 16.41 9.90
CA TYR A 107 25.44 17.07 8.78
C TYR A 107 25.46 18.59 8.97
N TYR A 108 24.34 19.17 9.42
CA TYR A 108 24.28 20.60 9.69
C TYR A 108 25.16 21.02 10.88
N ILE A 109 25.16 20.27 11.97
CA ILE A 109 26.05 20.51 13.11
C ILE A 109 27.51 20.35 12.69
N GLY A 110 27.82 19.30 11.91
CA GLY A 110 29.16 19.06 11.37
C GLY A 110 29.65 20.23 10.54
N TYR A 111 28.80 20.77 9.66
CA TYR A 111 29.12 21.97 8.89
C TYR A 111 29.42 23.18 9.79
N LEU A 112 28.60 23.42 10.82
CA LEU A 112 28.76 24.57 11.72
C LEU A 112 30.00 24.47 12.61
N LEU A 113 30.44 23.25 12.96
CA LEU A 113 31.55 23.03 13.90
C LEU A 113 32.90 22.82 13.21
N LEU A 114 32.91 22.34 11.95
CA LEU A 114 34.14 21.96 11.26
C LEU A 114 34.41 22.90 10.09
N GLU A 115 35.34 23.83 10.27
CA GLU A 115 35.79 24.75 9.22
C GLU A 115 36.35 24.00 7.99
N GLN A 116 36.92 22.80 8.19
CA GLN A 116 37.43 21.95 7.09
C GLN A 116 36.31 21.44 6.18
N SER A 117 35.05 21.52 6.61
CA SER A 117 33.91 21.15 5.78
C SER A 117 33.43 22.27 4.86
N HIS A 118 33.97 23.49 5.03
CA HIS A 118 33.55 24.63 4.22
C HIS A 118 34.23 24.61 2.85
N HIS A 119 33.51 25.10 1.85
CA HIS A 119 33.96 25.26 0.47
C HIS A 119 34.52 23.97 -0.14
N MET A 120 33.91 22.82 0.20
CA MET A 120 34.31 21.55 -0.41
C MET A 120 34.17 21.62 -1.93
N PRO A 121 35.17 21.12 -2.69
CA PRO A 121 35.05 21.01 -4.13
C PRO A 121 33.91 20.05 -4.50
N LEU A 122 33.36 20.24 -5.70
CA LEU A 122 32.30 19.36 -6.22
C LEU A 122 32.80 17.93 -6.39
N TRP A 123 34.04 17.74 -6.84
CA TRP A 123 34.61 16.43 -7.18
C TRP A 123 36.06 16.30 -6.72
N ARG A 124 36.39 15.16 -6.11
CA ARG A 124 37.77 14.75 -5.78
C ARG A 124 37.92 13.24 -5.84
N THR A 125 38.76 12.76 -6.76
CA THR A 125 38.97 11.33 -6.98
C THR A 125 39.71 10.66 -5.83
N ASP A 126 40.69 11.32 -5.23
CA ASP A 126 41.44 10.81 -4.07
C ASP A 126 40.52 10.56 -2.87
N GLY A 127 39.63 11.51 -2.54
CA GLY A 127 38.61 11.35 -1.50
C GLY A 127 37.65 10.19 -1.77
N ILE A 128 37.21 10.01 -3.02
CA ILE A 128 36.33 8.88 -3.41
C ILE A 128 37.04 7.53 -3.18
N ILE A 129 38.31 7.43 -3.58
CA ILE A 129 39.11 6.20 -3.38
C ILE A 129 39.31 5.93 -1.88
N ILE A 130 39.66 6.96 -1.10
CA ILE A 130 39.81 6.83 0.35
C ILE A 130 38.53 6.33 0.99
N ILE A 131 37.37 6.90 0.62
CA ILE A 131 36.08 6.45 1.14
C ILE A 131 35.82 4.99 0.80
N ALA A 132 36.04 4.58 -0.45
CA ALA A 132 35.82 3.20 -0.89
C ALA A 132 36.70 2.22 -0.11
N LEU A 133 37.99 2.52 0.09
CA LEU A 133 38.92 1.69 0.84
C LEU A 133 38.58 1.61 2.33
N LEU A 134 38.23 2.75 2.95
CA LEU A 134 37.84 2.80 4.36
C LEU A 134 36.52 2.07 4.61
N HIS A 135 35.60 2.12 3.63
CA HIS A 135 34.38 1.34 3.69
C HIS A 135 34.69 -0.16 3.61
N ALA A 136 35.35 -0.58 2.53
CA ALA A 136 35.61 -2.00 2.25
C ALA A 136 36.49 -2.70 3.30
N GLY A 137 37.35 -1.95 3.99
CA GLY A 137 38.19 -2.48 5.07
C GLY A 137 37.62 -2.21 6.46
N PRO A 138 38.01 -1.10 7.12
CA PRO A 138 37.65 -0.79 8.50
C PRO A 138 36.15 -0.83 8.81
N VAL A 139 35.30 -0.23 7.97
CA VAL A 139 33.86 -0.14 8.26
C VAL A 139 33.21 -1.52 8.24
N GLU A 140 33.46 -2.32 7.19
CA GLU A 140 32.92 -3.68 7.09
C GLU A 140 33.41 -4.58 8.23
N PHE A 141 34.70 -4.50 8.58
CA PHE A 141 35.27 -5.28 9.69
C PHE A 141 34.62 -4.92 11.03
N LEU A 142 34.52 -3.62 11.34
CA LEU A 142 33.94 -3.14 12.59
C LEU A 142 32.43 -3.41 12.64
N TYR A 143 31.72 -3.29 11.51
CA TYR A 143 30.31 -3.66 11.42
C TYR A 143 30.11 -5.13 11.77
N TYR A 144 30.87 -6.04 11.14
CA TYR A 144 30.71 -7.48 11.33
C TYR A 144 30.75 -7.86 12.82
N TRP A 145 31.72 -7.33 13.55
CA TRP A 145 31.86 -7.60 14.99
C TRP A 145 30.79 -6.90 15.84
N LEU A 146 30.44 -5.65 15.52
CA LEU A 146 29.34 -4.95 16.19
C LEU A 146 28.02 -5.71 16.01
N HIS A 147 27.73 -6.14 14.79
CA HIS A 147 26.52 -6.86 14.45
C HIS A 147 26.47 -8.22 15.17
N ARG A 148 27.57 -8.99 15.18
CA ARG A 148 27.65 -10.21 16.00
C ARG A 148 27.43 -9.94 17.48
N ALA A 149 27.97 -8.85 18.03
CA ALA A 149 27.73 -8.46 19.41
C ALA A 149 26.25 -8.11 19.65
N LEU A 150 25.59 -7.42 18.72
CA LEU A 150 24.15 -7.12 18.77
C LEU A 150 23.28 -8.38 18.78
N HIS A 151 23.75 -9.49 18.21
CA HIS A 151 23.10 -10.80 18.29
C HIS A 151 23.38 -11.58 19.58
N HIS A 152 24.23 -11.08 20.46
CA HIS A 152 24.33 -11.61 21.81
C HIS A 152 23.03 -11.32 22.59
N HIS A 153 22.50 -12.33 23.29
CA HIS A 153 21.16 -12.32 23.92
C HIS A 153 20.80 -11.01 24.67
N PHE A 154 21.77 -10.41 25.37
CA PHE A 154 21.58 -9.16 26.09
C PHE A 154 21.27 -7.97 25.17
N LEU A 155 22.11 -7.74 24.15
CA LEU A 155 21.95 -6.64 23.21
C LEU A 155 20.81 -6.92 22.22
N TYR A 156 20.63 -8.18 21.83
CA TYR A 156 19.55 -8.57 20.93
C TYR A 156 18.19 -8.21 21.50
N SER A 157 17.91 -8.65 22.74
CA SER A 157 16.61 -8.37 23.37
C SER A 157 16.32 -6.88 23.56
N ARG A 158 17.36 -6.04 23.66
CA ARG A 158 17.28 -4.59 23.94
C ARG A 158 17.27 -3.68 22.74
N TYR A 159 18.04 -4.04 21.71
CA TYR A 159 18.33 -3.16 20.59
C TYR A 159 17.95 -3.83 19.27
N HIS A 160 18.52 -5.00 18.99
CA HIS A 160 18.47 -5.57 17.64
C HIS A 160 17.22 -6.42 17.32
N SER A 161 16.52 -6.94 18.34
CA SER A 161 15.28 -7.74 18.16
C SER A 161 14.15 -6.95 17.49
N HIS A 162 14.17 -5.61 17.57
CA HIS A 162 13.18 -4.79 16.90
C HIS A 162 13.33 -4.85 15.38
N HIS A 163 14.57 -4.79 14.88
CA HIS A 163 14.89 -4.93 13.47
C HIS A 163 14.45 -6.31 12.93
N HIS A 164 14.79 -7.37 13.68
CA HIS A 164 14.43 -8.76 13.38
C HIS A 164 12.95 -9.12 13.58
N SER A 165 12.12 -8.18 14.05
CA SER A 165 10.68 -8.43 14.16
C SER A 165 9.98 -8.50 12.79
N SER A 166 10.64 -8.06 11.74
CA SER A 166 10.15 -8.03 10.36
C SER A 166 10.83 -9.10 9.51
N ILE A 167 10.31 -10.35 9.56
CA ILE A 167 10.89 -11.49 8.84
C ILE A 167 10.72 -11.34 7.31
N ALA A 168 9.54 -10.90 6.86
CA ALA A 168 9.37 -10.40 5.49
C ALA A 168 9.82 -8.94 5.48
N THR A 169 11.09 -8.72 5.17
CA THR A 169 11.67 -7.38 5.15
C THR A 169 11.07 -6.53 4.04
N GLU A 170 10.90 -5.24 4.32
CA GLU A 170 10.77 -4.19 3.32
C GLU A 170 12.08 -3.39 3.24
N PRO A 171 12.38 -2.66 2.16
CA PRO A 171 13.61 -1.87 2.06
C PRO A 171 13.89 -1.00 3.30
N ILE A 172 12.84 -0.39 3.86
CA ILE A 172 12.93 0.44 5.06
C ILE A 172 13.21 -0.34 6.35
N THR A 173 12.96 -1.64 6.42
CA THR A 173 13.34 -2.48 7.58
C THR A 173 14.83 -2.31 7.90
N SER A 174 15.66 -2.03 6.89
CA SER A 174 17.09 -1.73 7.01
C SER A 174 17.45 -0.57 7.94
N VAL A 175 16.51 0.33 8.22
CA VAL A 175 16.74 1.50 9.08
C VAL A 175 15.88 1.50 10.35
N ILE A 176 15.07 0.45 10.56
CA ILE A 176 14.23 0.30 11.75
C ILE A 176 15.06 -0.26 12.91
N HIS A 177 15.69 0.66 13.62
CA HIS A 177 16.54 0.38 14.76
C HIS A 177 16.22 1.34 15.92
N PRO A 178 16.39 0.91 17.17
CA PRO A 178 16.38 1.81 18.31
C PRO A 178 17.45 2.89 18.21
N PHE A 179 17.23 4.03 18.85
CA PHE A 179 18.08 5.22 18.70
C PHE A 179 19.56 4.94 19.03
N ALA A 180 19.86 4.22 20.12
CA ALA A 180 21.23 3.86 20.50
C ALA A 180 21.97 3.02 19.45
N GLU A 181 21.27 2.08 18.83
CA GLU A 181 21.84 1.25 17.76
C GLU A 181 22.11 2.11 16.52
N HIS A 182 21.21 3.05 16.22
CA HIS A 182 21.40 3.98 15.13
C HIS A 182 22.58 4.93 15.32
N ILE A 183 22.83 5.42 16.55
CA ILE A 183 24.04 6.19 16.89
C ILE A 183 25.29 5.36 16.56
N SER A 184 25.29 4.08 16.95
CA SER A 184 26.43 3.17 16.73
C SER A 184 26.73 2.99 15.24
N TYR A 185 25.69 2.77 14.42
CA TYR A 185 25.84 2.68 12.96
C TYR A 185 26.26 4.01 12.34
N PHE A 186 25.71 5.14 12.78
CA PHE A 186 26.14 6.44 12.28
C PHE A 186 27.62 6.69 12.58
N THR A 187 28.08 6.46 13.82
CA THR A 187 29.48 6.61 14.18
C THR A 187 30.37 5.77 13.28
N LEU A 188 29.98 4.52 13.04
CA LEU A 188 30.71 3.63 12.15
C LEU A 188 30.76 4.16 10.70
N PHE A 189 29.61 4.52 10.13
CA PHE A 189 29.54 5.04 8.76
C PHE A 189 30.14 6.44 8.60
N SER A 190 30.34 7.17 9.68
CA SER A 190 31.00 8.48 9.67
C SER A 190 32.52 8.40 9.52
N ILE A 191 33.14 7.23 9.76
CA ILE A 191 34.60 7.06 9.68
C ILE A 191 35.18 7.53 8.34
N PRO A 192 34.67 7.09 7.16
CA PRO A 192 35.23 7.55 5.88
C PRO A 192 34.97 9.04 5.62
N LEU A 193 33.80 9.54 6.01
CA LEU A 193 33.41 10.93 5.85
C LEU A 193 34.30 11.87 6.66
N PHE A 194 34.46 11.62 7.96
CA PHE A 194 35.34 12.44 8.80
C PHE A 194 36.81 12.31 8.38
N THR A 195 37.27 11.12 7.99
CA THR A 195 38.65 10.95 7.53
C THR A 195 38.95 11.84 6.32
N THR A 196 38.04 11.89 5.34
CA THR A 196 38.23 12.75 4.15
C THR A 196 38.13 14.23 4.47
N VAL A 197 37.28 14.63 5.43
CA VAL A 197 37.21 16.02 5.91
C VAL A 197 38.53 16.43 6.58
N PHE A 198 39.03 15.65 7.53
CA PHE A 198 40.25 16.00 8.28
C PHE A 198 41.52 15.90 7.45
N THR A 199 41.53 15.08 6.40
CA THR A 199 42.66 14.99 5.45
C THR A 199 42.56 16.00 4.31
N GLY A 200 41.50 16.83 4.25
CA GLY A 200 41.28 17.81 3.19
C GLY A 200 41.04 17.18 1.81
N THR A 201 40.57 15.93 1.76
CA THR A 201 40.29 15.17 0.53
C THR A 201 38.80 15.05 0.21
N ALA A 202 37.92 15.56 1.08
CA ALA A 202 36.48 15.51 0.90
C ALA A 202 36.00 16.29 -0.35
N SER A 203 34.90 15.81 -0.93
CA SER A 203 34.14 16.53 -1.97
C SER A 203 32.64 16.27 -1.81
N ILE A 204 31.83 17.21 -2.31
CA ILE A 204 30.35 17.10 -2.27
C ILE A 204 29.88 15.81 -2.94
N ALA A 205 30.44 15.47 -4.11
CA ALA A 205 30.09 14.24 -4.82
C ALA A 205 30.46 12.99 -4.01
N SER A 206 31.62 12.97 -3.34
CA SER A 206 32.05 11.81 -2.54
C SER A 206 31.13 11.55 -1.34
N PHE A 207 30.68 12.61 -0.65
CA PHE A 207 29.70 12.52 0.43
C PHE A 207 28.35 12.01 -0.07
N GLY A 208 27.81 12.65 -1.11
CA GLY A 208 26.52 12.29 -1.70
C GLY A 208 26.51 10.85 -2.22
N ALA A 209 27.55 10.44 -2.95
CA ALA A 209 27.68 9.09 -3.50
C ALA A 209 27.79 8.04 -2.39
N TYR A 210 28.57 8.28 -1.35
CA TYR A 210 28.73 7.34 -0.24
C TYR A 210 27.42 7.13 0.52
N VAL A 211 26.74 8.21 0.90
CA VAL A 211 25.44 8.13 1.59
C VAL A 211 24.40 7.41 0.73
N THR A 212 24.37 7.71 -0.58
CA THR A 212 23.48 7.03 -1.52
C THR A 212 23.83 5.54 -1.66
N TYR A 213 25.11 5.18 -1.67
CA TYR A 213 25.58 3.79 -1.71
C TYR A 213 25.14 3.01 -0.46
N ILE A 214 25.29 3.58 0.74
CA ILE A 214 24.82 2.95 1.98
C ILE A 214 23.30 2.70 1.91
N ASP A 215 22.51 3.71 1.51
CA ASP A 215 21.06 3.56 1.39
C ASP A 215 20.70 2.52 0.30
N PHE A 216 21.42 2.49 -0.81
CA PHE A 216 21.17 1.57 -1.93
C PHE A 216 21.41 0.13 -1.51
N MET A 217 22.57 -0.15 -0.92
CA MET A 217 22.93 -1.49 -0.50
C MET A 217 21.97 -1.98 0.58
N ASN A 218 21.64 -1.15 1.58
CA ASN A 218 20.66 -1.51 2.61
C ASN A 218 19.27 -1.81 2.04
N ASN A 219 18.76 -0.96 1.15
CA ASN A 219 17.45 -1.18 0.52
C ASN A 219 17.43 -2.45 -0.34
N MET A 220 18.50 -2.68 -1.11
CA MET A 220 18.68 -3.88 -1.91
C MET A 220 18.65 -5.14 -1.03
N GLY A 221 19.37 -5.15 0.09
CA GLY A 221 19.39 -6.29 1.00
C GLY A 221 18.05 -6.67 1.61
N HIS A 222 17.17 -5.68 1.80
CA HIS A 222 15.89 -5.85 2.48
C HIS A 222 14.68 -5.84 1.52
N CYS A 223 14.89 -5.82 0.21
CA CYS A 223 13.80 -5.68 -0.76
C CYS A 223 12.94 -6.94 -0.97
N ASN A 224 13.34 -8.09 -0.41
CA ASN A 224 12.64 -9.38 -0.48
C ASN A 224 12.36 -9.91 -1.92
N PHE A 225 13.16 -9.48 -2.90
CA PHE A 225 13.24 -10.14 -4.19
C PHE A 225 14.69 -10.19 -4.67
N GLU A 226 15.05 -11.26 -5.38
CA GLU A 226 16.38 -11.38 -5.97
C GLU A 226 16.45 -10.64 -7.30
N LEU A 227 17.44 -9.75 -7.45
CA LEU A 227 17.65 -8.94 -8.64
C LEU A 227 19.06 -9.06 -9.24
N ILE A 228 19.98 -9.70 -8.53
CA ILE A 228 21.39 -9.84 -8.90
C ILE A 228 21.49 -11.03 -9.86
N PRO A 229 21.74 -10.82 -11.17
CA PRO A 229 21.78 -11.93 -12.12
C PRO A 229 23.07 -12.77 -12.02
N LYS A 230 22.98 -14.08 -12.34
CA LYS A 230 24.10 -15.04 -12.22
C LYS A 230 25.36 -14.58 -12.99
N TRP A 231 25.19 -13.91 -14.14
CA TRP A 231 26.30 -13.51 -15.00
C TRP A 231 27.30 -12.56 -14.33
N MET A 232 26.88 -11.76 -13.34
CA MET A 232 27.80 -10.85 -12.66
C MET A 232 28.86 -11.62 -11.85
N PHE A 233 28.45 -12.70 -11.18
CA PHE A 233 29.36 -13.59 -10.46
C PHE A 233 30.16 -14.49 -11.40
N SER A 234 29.67 -14.76 -12.63
CA SER A 234 30.44 -15.49 -13.63
C SER A 234 31.54 -14.63 -14.27
N ILE A 235 31.26 -13.35 -14.56
CA ILE A 235 32.22 -12.42 -15.15
C ILE A 235 33.29 -12.02 -14.13
N PHE A 236 32.89 -11.76 -12.88
CA PHE A 236 33.80 -11.40 -11.79
C PHE A 236 33.52 -12.23 -10.53
N PRO A 237 34.04 -13.47 -10.44
CA PRO A 237 33.82 -14.35 -9.29
C PRO A 237 34.14 -13.73 -7.92
N PRO A 238 35.18 -12.88 -7.76
CA PRO A 238 35.43 -12.21 -6.48
C PRO A 238 34.27 -11.34 -5.97
N LEU A 239 33.36 -10.92 -6.86
CA LEU A 239 32.17 -10.13 -6.49
C LEU A 239 31.35 -10.78 -5.37
N LYS A 240 31.29 -12.12 -5.34
CA LYS A 240 30.56 -12.90 -4.32
C LYS A 240 31.01 -12.59 -2.88
N TYR A 241 32.27 -12.21 -2.69
CA TYR A 241 32.84 -11.91 -1.38
C TYR A 241 32.74 -10.43 -1.02
N ILE A 242 32.65 -9.55 -2.01
CA ILE A 242 32.67 -8.09 -1.83
C ILE A 242 31.30 -7.43 -2.03
N MET A 243 30.27 -8.20 -2.36
CA MET A 243 28.90 -7.71 -2.52
C MET A 243 27.92 -8.85 -2.21
N TYR A 244 27.12 -8.66 -1.18
CA TYR A 244 26.03 -9.57 -0.83
C TYR A 244 24.83 -9.43 -1.78
N THR A 245 23.97 -10.45 -1.78
CA THR A 245 22.71 -10.45 -2.51
C THR A 245 21.53 -10.23 -1.56
N PRO A 246 20.36 -9.79 -2.04
CA PRO A 246 19.14 -9.78 -1.23
C PRO A 246 18.83 -11.14 -0.60
N SER A 247 19.03 -12.24 -1.34
CA SER A 247 18.83 -13.61 -0.82
C SER A 247 19.79 -13.96 0.33
N TYR A 248 21.05 -13.55 0.24
CA TYR A 248 22.03 -13.72 1.32
C TYR A 248 21.58 -13.07 2.61
N HIS A 249 21.15 -11.81 2.55
CA HIS A 249 20.75 -11.06 3.75
C HIS A 249 19.37 -11.47 4.26
N SER A 250 18.48 -11.92 3.39
CA SER A 250 17.21 -12.48 3.82
C SER A 250 17.38 -13.74 4.68
N LEU A 251 18.44 -14.53 4.48
CA LEU A 251 18.77 -15.64 5.38
C LEU A 251 19.12 -15.16 6.78
N HIS A 252 19.80 -14.01 6.90
CA HIS A 252 20.10 -13.41 8.20
C HIS A 252 18.80 -13.14 9.00
N HIS A 253 17.78 -12.58 8.35
CA HIS A 253 16.46 -12.29 8.95
C HIS A 253 15.59 -13.52 9.23
N THR A 254 15.95 -14.69 8.69
CA THR A 254 15.16 -15.92 8.87
C THR A 254 15.84 -16.94 9.76
N GLN A 255 17.18 -16.98 9.79
CA GLN A 255 17.98 -17.91 10.60
C GLN A 255 18.60 -17.24 11.83
N PHE A 256 18.76 -15.91 11.83
CA PHE A 256 19.28 -15.05 12.92
C PHE A 256 20.72 -15.32 13.36
N ARG A 257 21.33 -16.44 12.98
CA ARG A 257 22.64 -16.90 13.50
C ARG A 257 23.73 -17.04 12.45
N THR A 258 23.47 -16.54 11.25
CA THR A 258 24.33 -16.64 10.08
C THR A 258 24.31 -15.33 9.32
N ASN A 259 25.28 -15.13 8.42
CA ASN A 259 25.34 -14.00 7.50
C ASN A 259 25.35 -12.63 8.22
N TYR A 260 26.40 -12.34 8.99
CA TYR A 260 26.55 -11.12 9.80
C TYR A 260 27.23 -9.94 9.09
N SER A 261 27.84 -10.15 7.92
CA SER A 261 28.48 -9.11 7.13
C SER A 261 27.51 -7.96 6.79
N LEU A 262 28.05 -6.74 6.64
CA LEU A 262 27.27 -5.59 6.18
C LEU A 262 26.95 -5.73 4.69
N PHE A 263 27.93 -5.43 3.82
CA PHE A 263 27.76 -5.56 2.38
C PHE A 263 28.74 -6.54 1.75
N MET A 264 29.83 -6.91 2.44
CA MET A 264 30.86 -7.80 1.95
C MET A 264 30.83 -9.15 2.68
N PRO A 265 30.24 -10.22 2.09
CA PRO A 265 30.20 -11.56 2.69
C PRO A 265 31.54 -12.16 3.12
N MET A 266 32.67 -11.60 2.66
CA MET A 266 34.03 -12.05 2.97
C MET A 266 34.24 -12.44 4.44
N TYR A 267 33.73 -11.65 5.39
CA TYR A 267 33.91 -11.94 6.82
C TYR A 267 33.13 -13.18 7.29
N ASP A 268 31.93 -13.43 6.75
CA ASP A 268 31.20 -14.66 7.03
C ASP A 268 31.90 -15.91 6.47
N TYR A 269 32.63 -15.79 5.36
CA TYR A 269 33.51 -16.86 4.88
C TYR A 269 34.74 -17.05 5.78
N ILE A 270 35.40 -15.96 6.21
CA ILE A 270 36.60 -16.03 7.05
C ILE A 270 36.30 -16.66 8.41
N TYR A 271 35.17 -16.31 9.01
CA TYR A 271 34.81 -16.71 10.37
C TYR A 271 33.78 -17.85 10.44
N ASP A 272 33.51 -18.51 9.31
CA ASP A 272 32.59 -19.65 9.19
C ASP A 272 31.18 -19.37 9.76
N THR A 273 30.64 -18.19 9.43
CA THR A 273 29.28 -17.78 9.81
C THR A 273 28.34 -17.67 8.61
N LEU A 274 28.78 -18.11 7.42
CA LEU A 274 27.96 -18.20 6.22
C LEU A 274 26.87 -19.27 6.36
N ASP A 275 25.62 -18.93 5.98
CA ASP A 275 24.55 -19.90 5.88
C ASP A 275 24.77 -20.87 4.71
N LYS A 276 24.73 -22.16 5.01
CA LYS A 276 24.96 -23.24 4.04
C LYS A 276 23.95 -23.25 2.88
N SER A 277 22.78 -22.65 3.06
CA SER A 277 21.72 -22.56 2.04
C SER A 277 21.82 -21.33 1.14
N SER A 278 22.80 -20.43 1.36
CA SER A 278 22.91 -19.14 0.63
C SER A 278 22.88 -19.30 -0.88
N ASP A 279 23.71 -20.18 -1.44
CA ASP A 279 23.77 -20.40 -2.89
C ASP A 279 22.48 -21.03 -3.43
N THR A 280 21.92 -22.01 -2.71
CA THR A 280 20.67 -22.67 -3.09
C THR A 280 19.49 -21.70 -3.06
N LEU A 281 19.39 -20.81 -2.06
CA LEU A 281 18.32 -19.82 -1.99
C LEU A 281 18.45 -18.78 -3.10
N TYR A 282 19.67 -18.32 -3.38
CA TYR A 282 19.94 -17.40 -4.48
C TYR A 282 19.46 -17.97 -5.83
N GLU A 283 19.86 -19.20 -6.16
CA GLU A 283 19.47 -19.86 -7.40
C GLU A 283 17.96 -20.09 -7.50
N LYS A 284 17.34 -20.64 -6.43
CA LYS A 284 15.89 -20.86 -6.38
C LYS A 284 15.10 -19.56 -6.49
N SER A 285 15.59 -18.48 -5.88
CA SER A 285 14.95 -17.17 -5.99
C SER A 285 15.04 -16.66 -7.42
N LEU A 286 16.16 -16.80 -8.11
CA LEU A 286 16.26 -16.38 -9.52
C LEU A 286 15.33 -17.16 -10.46
N GLU A 287 15.12 -18.43 -10.19
CA GLU A 287 14.29 -19.34 -11.00
C GLU A 287 12.79 -19.26 -10.63
N ARG A 288 12.43 -18.55 -9.56
CA ARG A 288 11.04 -18.41 -9.11
C ARG A 288 10.22 -17.60 -10.11
N GLU A 289 9.31 -18.27 -10.79
CA GLU A 289 8.34 -17.66 -11.72
C GLU A 289 7.30 -16.79 -11.01
N ALA A 290 6.57 -16.00 -11.81
CA ALA A 290 5.48 -15.18 -11.30
C ALA A 290 4.36 -16.04 -10.71
N GLU A 291 3.77 -15.55 -9.63
CA GLU A 291 2.69 -16.27 -8.95
C GLU A 291 1.39 -16.14 -9.73
N VAL A 292 0.80 -17.28 -10.12
CA VAL A 292 -0.54 -17.34 -10.70
C VAL A 292 -1.56 -17.38 -9.55
N PRO A 293 -2.45 -16.37 -9.43
CA PRO A 293 -3.49 -16.35 -8.41
C PRO A 293 -4.70 -17.21 -8.81
N ASP A 294 -5.46 -17.68 -7.82
CA ASP A 294 -6.77 -18.30 -8.05
C ASP A 294 -7.84 -17.24 -8.33
N VAL A 295 -7.73 -16.07 -7.69
CA VAL A 295 -8.69 -14.97 -7.79
C VAL A 295 -8.01 -13.65 -8.07
N VAL A 296 -8.54 -12.91 -9.05
CA VAL A 296 -8.15 -11.52 -9.33
C VAL A 296 -9.30 -10.58 -8.98
N HIS A 297 -9.01 -9.51 -8.26
CA HIS A 297 -9.90 -8.37 -8.13
C HIS A 297 -9.42 -7.23 -9.03
N LEU A 298 -10.20 -6.88 -10.04
CA LEU A 298 -9.86 -5.83 -10.99
C LEU A 298 -10.43 -4.48 -10.55
N THR A 299 -9.57 -3.57 -10.13
CA THR A 299 -9.93 -2.21 -9.67
C THR A 299 -9.41 -1.14 -10.62
N HIS A 300 -9.63 0.13 -10.29
CA HIS A 300 -9.07 1.28 -11.01
C HIS A 300 -8.78 2.43 -10.05
N LEU A 301 -8.01 3.42 -10.50
CA LEU A 301 -7.67 4.61 -9.69
C LEU A 301 -8.93 5.46 -9.44
N THR A 302 -9.11 5.95 -8.22
CA THR A 302 -10.34 6.69 -7.86
C THR A 302 -10.18 8.19 -8.09
N THR A 303 -9.29 8.83 -7.36
CA THR A 303 -8.91 10.25 -7.56
C THR A 303 -7.41 10.34 -7.91
N PRO A 304 -6.92 11.49 -8.40
CA PRO A 304 -5.49 11.68 -8.62
C PRO A 304 -4.63 11.35 -7.38
N GLU A 305 -5.12 11.64 -6.18
CA GLU A 305 -4.41 11.33 -4.92
C GLU A 305 -4.46 9.85 -4.52
N SER A 306 -5.34 9.04 -5.13
CA SER A 306 -5.49 7.63 -4.76
C SER A 306 -4.24 6.79 -4.97
N ILE A 307 -3.32 7.23 -5.84
CA ILE A 307 -2.01 6.59 -6.05
C ILE A 307 -1.19 6.49 -4.76
N TYR A 308 -1.36 7.45 -3.85
CA TYR A 308 -0.62 7.52 -2.59
C TYR A 308 -1.12 6.50 -1.57
N HIS A 309 -2.38 6.09 -1.71
CA HIS A 309 -3.05 5.10 -0.87
C HIS A 309 -3.05 3.68 -1.46
N LEU A 310 -2.56 3.50 -2.69
CA LEU A 310 -2.26 2.16 -3.18
C LEU A 310 -1.15 1.54 -2.33
N ARG A 311 -1.15 0.20 -2.20
CA ARG A 311 -0.05 -0.52 -1.55
C ARG A 311 1.33 -0.11 -2.08
N LEU A 312 1.43 0.16 -3.38
CA LEU A 312 2.66 0.61 -4.06
C LEU A 312 3.06 2.06 -3.73
N GLY A 313 2.17 2.85 -3.16
CA GLY A 313 2.40 4.23 -2.74
C GLY A 313 3.10 4.32 -1.38
N PHE A 314 2.67 5.28 -0.57
CA PHE A 314 3.27 5.48 0.76
C PHE A 314 2.65 4.52 1.77
N ALA A 315 3.48 3.71 2.44
CA ALA A 315 3.02 2.71 3.40
C ALA A 315 2.10 3.29 4.49
N SER A 316 2.44 4.47 5.02
CA SER A 316 1.67 5.17 6.04
C SER A 316 0.30 5.66 5.55
N MET A 317 0.16 5.97 4.26
CA MET A 317 -1.12 6.38 3.68
C MET A 317 -1.92 5.18 3.21
N ALA A 318 -1.29 4.19 2.58
CA ALA A 318 -1.91 2.95 2.16
C ALA A 318 -2.51 2.17 3.33
N SER A 319 -1.92 2.25 4.53
CA SER A 319 -2.45 1.60 5.73
C SER A 319 -3.61 2.35 6.40
N ASN A 320 -4.03 3.49 5.84
CA ASN A 320 -5.11 4.31 6.35
C ASN A 320 -6.21 4.49 5.29
N PRO A 321 -7.48 4.58 5.71
CA PRO A 321 -8.57 4.85 4.78
C PRO A 321 -8.32 6.11 3.95
N HIS A 322 -8.53 6.00 2.65
CA HIS A 322 -8.36 7.10 1.71
C HIS A 322 -9.25 8.29 2.12
N THR A 323 -8.59 9.41 2.43
CA THR A 323 -9.22 10.68 2.74
C THR A 323 -8.48 11.80 2.05
N SER A 324 -9.22 12.75 1.47
CA SER A 324 -8.59 13.94 0.87
C SER A 324 -8.03 14.82 1.99
N LYS A 325 -6.74 15.13 1.90
CA LYS A 325 -6.03 16.01 2.82
C LYS A 325 -5.46 17.19 2.06
N TRP A 326 -5.50 18.38 2.67
CA TRP A 326 -5.06 19.62 2.04
C TRP A 326 -3.58 19.58 1.62
N TYR A 327 -2.71 18.94 2.40
CA TYR A 327 -1.27 18.92 2.13
C TYR A 327 -0.88 18.04 0.93
N LEU A 328 -1.75 17.11 0.50
CA LEU A 328 -1.51 16.32 -0.71
C LEU A 328 -1.49 17.19 -1.97
N TRP A 329 -2.07 18.39 -1.90
CA TRP A 329 -1.99 19.38 -2.97
C TRP A 329 -0.55 19.85 -3.22
N LEU A 330 0.31 19.85 -2.20
CA LEU A 330 1.74 20.15 -2.34
C LEU A 330 2.48 19.08 -3.16
N MET A 331 1.92 17.86 -3.22
CA MET A 331 2.46 16.74 -4.00
C MET A 331 1.95 16.72 -5.44
N TRP A 332 1.28 17.80 -5.90
CA TRP A 332 0.81 17.95 -7.27
C TRP A 332 1.84 17.55 -8.35
N PRO A 333 3.14 17.90 -8.27
CA PRO A 333 4.11 17.48 -9.29
C PRO A 333 4.19 15.96 -9.43
N VAL A 334 4.17 15.23 -8.32
CA VAL A 334 4.17 13.75 -8.32
C VAL A 334 2.84 13.22 -8.87
N THR A 335 1.72 13.84 -8.49
CA THR A 335 0.40 13.52 -9.03
C THR A 335 0.36 13.71 -10.56
N LEU A 336 0.89 14.81 -11.09
CA LEU A 336 0.97 15.09 -12.52
C LEU A 336 1.81 14.02 -13.22
N TRP A 337 2.99 13.70 -12.69
CA TRP A 337 3.83 12.62 -13.22
C TRP A 337 3.10 11.29 -13.26
N SER A 338 2.34 10.95 -12.23
CA SER A 338 1.54 9.72 -12.22
C SER A 338 0.43 9.74 -13.29
N ILE A 339 -0.18 10.89 -13.57
CA ILE A 339 -1.20 11.03 -14.62
C ILE A 339 -0.55 10.81 -15.99
N VAL A 340 0.64 11.38 -16.21
CA VAL A 340 1.42 11.16 -17.44
C VAL A 340 1.80 9.68 -17.58
N ILE A 341 2.34 9.07 -16.51
CA ILE A 341 2.72 7.66 -16.51
C ILE A 341 1.51 6.79 -16.78
N THR A 342 0.39 6.98 -16.09
CA THR A 342 -0.84 6.18 -16.29
C THR A 342 -1.47 6.39 -17.67
N TRP A 343 -1.24 7.55 -18.30
CA TRP A 343 -1.67 7.80 -19.67
C TRP A 343 -0.80 7.08 -20.70
N ILE A 344 0.52 7.01 -20.48
CA ILE A 344 1.49 6.28 -21.32
C ILE A 344 1.42 4.77 -21.08
N TYR A 345 1.24 4.37 -19.82
CA TYR A 345 1.24 2.99 -19.38
C TYR A 345 -0.07 2.33 -19.80
N GLY A 346 -0.02 1.69 -20.97
CA GLY A 346 -1.16 1.08 -21.60
C GLY A 346 -1.42 -0.36 -21.13
N ARG A 347 -1.24 -0.70 -19.85
CA ARG A 347 -1.48 -2.07 -19.31
C ARG A 347 -1.98 -2.07 -17.87
N THR A 348 -2.73 -3.10 -17.49
CA THR A 348 -3.05 -3.39 -16.09
C THR A 348 -1.80 -3.80 -15.33
N PHE A 349 -1.78 -3.53 -14.03
CA PHE A 349 -0.64 -3.86 -13.16
C PHE A 349 -1.10 -4.43 -11.83
N VAL A 350 -0.28 -5.33 -11.26
CA VAL A 350 -0.54 -5.94 -9.95
C VAL A 350 -0.25 -4.92 -8.85
N VAL A 351 -1.21 -4.72 -7.95
CA VAL A 351 -1.10 -3.78 -6.83
C VAL A 351 -0.69 -4.49 -5.55
N GLU A 352 -1.33 -5.62 -5.27
CA GLU A 352 -1.20 -6.35 -4.02
C GLU A 352 -1.49 -7.84 -4.21
N ARG A 353 -1.00 -8.63 -3.26
CA ARG A 353 -1.27 -10.07 -3.14
C ARG A 353 -1.83 -10.36 -1.76
N ASN A 354 -2.74 -11.31 -1.68
CA ASN A 354 -3.23 -11.84 -0.41
C ASN A 354 -3.26 -13.37 -0.46
N MET A 355 -3.25 -13.98 0.71
CA MET A 355 -3.42 -15.42 0.85
C MET A 355 -4.58 -15.68 1.79
N PHE A 356 -5.48 -16.57 1.39
CA PHE A 356 -6.64 -16.91 2.19
C PHE A 356 -6.89 -18.40 2.15
N LYS A 357 -6.69 -19.09 3.29
CA LYS A 357 -6.69 -20.56 3.33
C LYS A 357 -5.69 -21.09 2.29
N ASN A 358 -6.16 -21.84 1.30
CA ASN A 358 -5.31 -22.42 0.25
C ASN A 358 -5.41 -21.67 -1.09
N ILE A 359 -6.14 -20.55 -1.17
CA ILE A 359 -6.29 -19.79 -2.41
C ILE A 359 -5.43 -18.52 -2.39
N LYS A 360 -4.88 -18.22 -3.57
CA LYS A 360 -4.03 -17.06 -3.83
C LYS A 360 -4.85 -15.96 -4.46
N LEU A 361 -4.73 -14.75 -3.92
CA LEU A 361 -5.49 -13.60 -4.34
C LEU A 361 -4.55 -12.51 -4.86
N GLN A 362 -4.94 -11.82 -5.92
CA GLN A 362 -4.29 -10.59 -6.36
C GLN A 362 -5.31 -9.50 -6.65
N THR A 363 -4.90 -8.25 -6.46
CA THR A 363 -5.65 -7.08 -6.96
C THR A 363 -4.87 -6.47 -8.10
N TRP A 364 -5.52 -6.31 -9.25
CA TRP A 364 -4.95 -5.67 -10.43
C TRP A 364 -5.65 -4.32 -10.63
N ALA A 365 -4.90 -3.30 -11.05
CA ALA A 365 -5.45 -1.98 -11.31
C ALA A 365 -5.34 -1.61 -12.78
N ILE A 366 -6.43 -1.07 -13.33
CA ILE A 366 -6.41 -0.32 -14.58
C ILE A 366 -5.85 1.07 -14.30
N PRO A 367 -4.85 1.55 -15.06
CA PRO A 367 -4.25 2.88 -14.90
C PRO A 367 -5.18 3.99 -15.43
N LYS A 368 -6.43 4.00 -14.97
CA LYS A 368 -7.46 4.99 -15.33
C LYS A 368 -8.14 5.49 -14.07
N TYR A 369 -8.23 6.81 -13.96
CA TYR A 369 -8.94 7.51 -12.91
C TYR A 369 -10.45 7.47 -13.16
N ARG A 370 -11.23 7.54 -12.08
CA ARG A 370 -12.70 7.59 -12.12
C ARG A 370 -13.25 8.61 -13.13
N VAL A 371 -12.61 9.78 -13.24
CA VAL A 371 -13.05 10.84 -14.18
C VAL A 371 -13.03 10.36 -15.64
N GLN A 372 -12.08 9.49 -16.00
CA GLN A 372 -11.95 8.96 -17.35
C GLN A 372 -13.06 7.96 -17.71
N TYR A 373 -13.62 7.24 -16.74
CA TYR A 373 -14.77 6.36 -16.96
C TYR A 373 -16.03 7.13 -17.39
N PHE A 374 -16.14 8.40 -17.01
CA PHE A 374 -17.25 9.27 -17.44
C PHE A 374 -17.00 9.91 -18.81
N MET A 375 -15.78 9.85 -19.36
CA MET A 375 -15.44 10.38 -20.67
C MET A 375 -15.84 9.38 -21.77
N LYS A 376 -16.81 9.75 -22.62
CA LYS A 376 -17.33 8.86 -23.67
C LYS A 376 -16.24 8.31 -24.60
N TRP A 377 -15.25 9.12 -24.96
CA TRP A 377 -14.15 8.73 -25.86
C TRP A 377 -13.15 7.74 -25.24
N GLN A 378 -13.12 7.60 -23.91
CA GLN A 378 -12.26 6.64 -23.20
C GLN A 378 -12.91 5.26 -23.05
N ARG A 379 -14.23 5.12 -23.31
CA ARG A 379 -14.98 3.89 -23.04
C ARG A 379 -14.44 2.68 -23.78
N GLU A 380 -14.10 2.83 -25.05
CA GLU A 380 -13.54 1.75 -25.85
C GLU A 380 -12.19 1.29 -25.28
N THR A 381 -11.30 2.22 -25.00
CA THR A 381 -10.00 1.94 -24.38
C THR A 381 -10.14 1.24 -23.02
N ILE A 382 -11.06 1.68 -22.17
CA ILE A 382 -11.33 1.04 -20.87
C ILE A 382 -11.91 -0.36 -21.05
N ASN A 383 -12.84 -0.55 -21.99
CA ASN A 383 -13.38 -1.87 -22.29
C ASN A 383 -12.31 -2.83 -22.81
N ASN A 384 -11.39 -2.35 -23.65
CA ASN A 384 -10.26 -3.14 -24.13
C ASN A 384 -9.34 -3.54 -22.97
N PHE A 385 -9.06 -2.65 -22.01
CA PHE A 385 -8.31 -3.00 -20.81
C PHE A 385 -8.94 -4.12 -20.00
N ILE A 386 -10.25 -4.02 -19.75
CA ILE A 386 -10.97 -5.03 -18.97
C ILE A 386 -11.00 -6.36 -19.74
N GLU A 387 -11.24 -6.32 -21.05
CA GLU A 387 -11.29 -7.50 -21.91
C GLU A 387 -9.93 -8.20 -21.99
N GLU A 388 -8.84 -7.47 -22.27
CA GLU A 388 -7.47 -8.00 -22.28
C GLU A 388 -7.11 -8.64 -20.94
N THR A 389 -7.53 -8.02 -19.84
CA THR A 389 -7.28 -8.53 -18.48
C THR A 389 -8.06 -9.81 -18.20
N ILE A 390 -9.31 -9.91 -18.65
CA ILE A 390 -10.10 -11.16 -18.55
C ILE A 390 -9.45 -12.27 -19.38
N MET A 391 -9.01 -11.95 -20.60
CA MET A 391 -8.33 -12.91 -21.47
C MET A 391 -6.98 -13.36 -20.88
N GLU A 392 -6.20 -12.44 -20.31
CA GLU A 392 -4.95 -12.77 -19.61
C GLU A 392 -5.22 -13.69 -18.41
N ALA A 393 -6.29 -13.42 -17.65
CA ALA A 393 -6.68 -14.25 -16.52
C ALA A 393 -7.08 -15.66 -16.97
N ASP A 394 -7.86 -15.78 -18.04
CA ASP A 394 -8.26 -17.06 -18.61
C ASP A 394 -7.06 -17.87 -19.12
N GLN A 395 -6.15 -17.24 -19.86
CA GLN A 395 -4.93 -17.86 -20.38
C GLN A 395 -4.01 -18.37 -19.27
N LYS A 396 -3.94 -17.65 -18.14
CA LYS A 396 -3.18 -18.05 -16.96
C LYS A 396 -3.87 -19.14 -16.13
N GLY A 397 -5.12 -19.50 -16.45
CA GLY A 397 -5.90 -20.49 -15.69
C GLY A 397 -6.42 -19.96 -14.35
N ILE A 398 -6.59 -18.64 -14.23
CA ILE A 398 -7.21 -18.01 -13.05
C ILE A 398 -8.67 -18.44 -12.97
N LYS A 399 -9.14 -18.80 -11.77
CA LYS A 399 -10.49 -19.34 -11.59
C LYS A 399 -11.54 -18.25 -11.65
N VAL A 400 -11.31 -17.13 -10.98
CA VAL A 400 -12.29 -16.05 -10.81
C VAL A 400 -11.66 -14.69 -11.02
N LEU A 401 -12.37 -13.81 -11.75
CA LEU A 401 -12.05 -12.39 -11.87
C LEU A 401 -13.25 -11.56 -11.44
N SER A 402 -13.10 -10.84 -10.33
CA SER A 402 -14.10 -9.90 -9.84
C SER A 402 -13.90 -8.49 -10.39
N LEU A 403 -14.97 -7.84 -10.81
CA LEU A 403 -14.95 -6.48 -11.36
C LEU A 403 -15.24 -5.46 -10.26
N GLY A 404 -14.24 -4.73 -9.82
CA GLY A 404 -14.36 -3.67 -8.82
C GLY A 404 -14.63 -2.29 -9.42
N LEU A 405 -15.28 -1.43 -8.64
CA LEU A 405 -15.60 -0.04 -8.98
C LEU A 405 -16.33 0.07 -10.34
N LEU A 406 -15.99 1.06 -11.16
CA LEU A 406 -16.68 1.31 -12.43
C LEU A 406 -16.35 0.28 -13.53
N ASN A 407 -15.52 -0.73 -13.25
CA ASN A 407 -15.24 -1.82 -14.20
C ASN A 407 -16.46 -2.71 -14.48
N GLN A 408 -17.51 -2.61 -13.67
CA GLN A 408 -18.79 -3.29 -13.85
C GLN A 408 -19.95 -2.33 -14.18
N ASP A 409 -19.68 -1.08 -14.62
CA ASP A 409 -20.76 -0.14 -14.93
C ASP A 409 -21.66 -0.65 -16.08
N GLU A 410 -22.98 -0.63 -15.85
CA GLU A 410 -23.98 -1.12 -16.81
C GLU A 410 -23.85 -0.45 -18.19
N LYS A 411 -23.56 0.86 -18.23
CA LYS A 411 -23.41 1.61 -19.49
C LYS A 411 -22.07 1.37 -20.19
N LEU A 412 -21.11 0.77 -19.49
CA LEU A 412 -19.78 0.45 -20.00
C LEU A 412 -19.77 -0.93 -20.66
N ASN A 413 -20.24 -1.96 -19.94
CA ASN A 413 -20.14 -3.36 -20.37
C ASN A 413 -21.30 -4.25 -19.90
N ASN A 414 -22.41 -3.66 -19.48
CA ASN A 414 -23.58 -4.36 -18.95
C ASN A 414 -23.24 -5.29 -17.76
N ASN A 415 -22.51 -4.77 -16.77
CA ASN A 415 -22.04 -5.53 -15.60
C ASN A 415 -21.25 -6.78 -16.01
N GLY A 416 -20.32 -6.64 -16.97
CA GLY A 416 -19.45 -7.71 -17.46
C GLY A 416 -20.07 -8.65 -18.51
N GLU A 417 -21.37 -8.60 -18.79
CA GLU A 417 -22.03 -9.52 -19.74
C GLU A 417 -21.47 -9.37 -21.17
N LEU A 418 -21.00 -8.16 -21.53
CA LEU A 418 -20.37 -7.89 -22.82
C LEU A 418 -19.25 -8.90 -23.15
N TYR A 419 -18.41 -9.23 -22.16
CA TYR A 419 -17.25 -10.09 -22.38
C TYR A 419 -17.63 -11.56 -22.50
N ILE A 420 -18.66 -12.01 -21.77
CA ILE A 420 -19.19 -13.37 -21.88
C ILE A 420 -19.83 -13.59 -23.26
N ARG A 421 -20.53 -12.59 -23.80
CA ARG A 421 -21.08 -12.66 -25.16
C ARG A 421 -20.00 -12.70 -26.23
N ARG A 422 -18.89 -11.98 -26.05
CA ARG A 422 -17.76 -11.97 -26.98
C ARG A 422 -16.95 -13.27 -26.90
N HIS A 423 -16.79 -13.82 -25.70
CA HIS A 423 -15.95 -15.00 -25.42
C HIS A 423 -16.74 -16.06 -24.64
N PRO A 424 -17.67 -16.80 -25.29
CA PRO A 424 -18.54 -17.76 -24.61
C PRO A 424 -17.79 -18.98 -24.04
N GLN A 425 -16.52 -19.18 -24.40
CA GLN A 425 -15.68 -20.30 -23.98
C GLN A 425 -14.79 -19.95 -22.77
N LEU A 426 -14.97 -18.80 -22.13
CA LEU A 426 -14.19 -18.39 -20.96
C LEU A 426 -14.32 -19.42 -19.84
N LYS A 427 -13.18 -19.88 -19.34
CA LYS A 427 -13.07 -20.74 -18.17
C LYS A 427 -13.06 -19.91 -16.89
N VAL A 428 -12.40 -18.75 -16.91
CA VAL A 428 -12.41 -17.79 -15.79
C VAL A 428 -13.83 -17.28 -15.55
N LYS A 429 -14.26 -17.27 -14.29
CA LYS A 429 -15.58 -16.74 -13.90
C LYS A 429 -15.50 -15.24 -13.62
N VAL A 430 -16.13 -14.46 -14.49
CA VAL A 430 -16.37 -13.03 -14.28
C VAL A 430 -17.47 -12.83 -13.23
N VAL A 431 -17.16 -12.06 -12.19
CA VAL A 431 -18.03 -11.82 -11.04
C VAL A 431 -18.18 -10.31 -10.79
N ASP A 432 -19.38 -9.78 -10.94
CA ASP A 432 -19.69 -8.39 -10.61
C ASP A 432 -19.91 -8.20 -9.09
N GLY A 433 -20.29 -9.26 -8.36
CA GLY A 433 -20.43 -9.31 -6.91
C GLY A 433 -21.69 -8.65 -6.34
N SER A 434 -22.68 -8.36 -7.19
CA SER A 434 -23.93 -7.68 -6.83
C SER A 434 -24.71 -8.41 -5.73
N SER A 435 -24.72 -9.73 -5.72
CA SER A 435 -25.51 -10.57 -4.82
C SER A 435 -25.05 -10.43 -3.37
N LEU A 436 -23.73 -10.45 -3.12
CA LEU A 436 -23.20 -10.18 -1.79
C LEU A 436 -23.40 -8.72 -1.39
N ALA A 437 -23.28 -7.76 -2.31
CA ALA A 437 -23.54 -6.36 -2.01
C ALA A 437 -25.01 -6.15 -1.56
N VAL A 438 -25.97 -6.78 -2.24
CA VAL A 438 -27.39 -6.79 -1.83
C VAL A 438 -27.56 -7.43 -0.46
N ALA A 439 -26.95 -8.60 -0.23
CA ALA A 439 -27.01 -9.29 1.06
C ALA A 439 -26.50 -8.42 2.21
N VAL A 440 -25.35 -7.76 2.03
CA VAL A 440 -24.76 -6.86 3.03
C VAL A 440 -25.68 -5.69 3.34
N VAL A 441 -26.30 -5.07 2.33
CA VAL A 441 -27.22 -3.94 2.54
C VAL A 441 -28.46 -4.37 3.31
N ILE A 442 -29.10 -5.46 2.90
CA ILE A 442 -30.32 -5.97 3.55
C ILE A 442 -30.03 -6.31 5.02
N ASN A 443 -28.92 -7.02 5.28
CA ASN A 443 -28.52 -7.40 6.64
C ASN A 443 -27.98 -6.23 7.49
N SER A 444 -27.72 -5.06 6.89
CA SER A 444 -27.36 -3.84 7.61
C SER A 444 -28.58 -3.05 8.11
N ILE A 445 -29.79 -3.38 7.63
CA ILE A 445 -31.03 -2.72 8.07
C ILE A 445 -31.34 -3.14 9.52
N PRO A 446 -31.63 -2.19 10.42
CA PRO A 446 -31.99 -2.52 11.80
C PRO A 446 -33.18 -3.48 11.90
N LYS A 447 -33.09 -4.45 12.83
CA LYS A 447 -34.21 -5.38 13.08
C LYS A 447 -35.45 -4.60 13.52
N GLY A 448 -36.62 -4.94 12.97
CA GLY A 448 -37.89 -4.27 13.25
C GLY A 448 -38.17 -3.04 12.36
N THR A 449 -37.30 -2.71 11.41
CA THR A 449 -37.61 -1.67 10.41
C THR A 449 -38.76 -2.13 9.49
N SER A 450 -39.87 -1.38 9.50
CA SER A 450 -41.05 -1.64 8.65
C SER A 450 -41.07 -0.85 7.35
N GLN A 451 -40.29 0.23 7.27
CA GLN A 451 -40.19 1.09 6.09
C GLN A 451 -38.77 1.60 5.88
N VAL A 452 -38.35 1.68 4.61
CA VAL A 452 -37.07 2.26 4.19
C VAL A 452 -37.31 3.26 3.06
N VAL A 453 -36.46 4.27 2.94
CA VAL A 453 -36.41 5.14 1.75
C VAL A 453 -35.32 4.62 0.82
N LEU A 454 -35.63 4.42 -0.45
CA LEU A 454 -34.64 4.07 -1.47
C LEU A 454 -34.38 5.30 -2.35
N ARG A 455 -33.13 5.76 -2.40
CA ARG A 455 -32.74 6.93 -3.19
C ARG A 455 -31.42 6.76 -3.92
N GLY A 456 -31.35 7.30 -5.14
CA GLY A 456 -30.18 7.24 -6.01
C GLY A 456 -30.48 6.47 -7.29
N ARG A 457 -29.47 6.32 -8.15
CA ARG A 457 -29.63 5.67 -9.45
C ARG A 457 -30.07 4.21 -9.28
N LEU A 458 -31.12 3.83 -10.00
CA LEU A 458 -31.63 2.45 -10.05
C LEU A 458 -30.68 1.52 -10.82
N SER A 459 -29.69 0.97 -10.13
CA SER A 459 -28.80 -0.10 -10.62
C SER A 459 -29.40 -1.50 -10.40
N LYS A 460 -28.78 -2.54 -10.98
CA LYS A 460 -29.09 -3.95 -10.68
C LYS A 460 -29.19 -4.24 -9.17
N VAL A 461 -28.24 -3.73 -8.39
CA VAL A 461 -28.23 -3.82 -6.92
C VAL A 461 -29.45 -3.15 -6.31
N ALA A 462 -29.80 -1.92 -6.74
CA ALA A 462 -30.97 -1.20 -6.26
C ALA A 462 -32.29 -1.94 -6.54
N TYR A 463 -32.47 -2.45 -7.76
CA TYR A 463 -33.64 -3.25 -8.14
C TYR A 463 -33.75 -4.51 -7.27
N SER A 464 -32.64 -5.20 -7.04
CA SER A 464 -32.60 -6.44 -6.27
C SER A 464 -32.89 -6.21 -4.78
N ILE A 465 -32.35 -5.12 -4.20
CA ILE A 465 -32.67 -4.69 -2.83
C ILE A 465 -34.17 -4.41 -2.72
N ALA A 466 -34.73 -3.60 -3.62
CA ALA A 466 -36.15 -3.25 -3.58
C ALA A 466 -37.03 -4.50 -3.66
N LEU A 467 -36.73 -5.41 -4.58
CA LEU A 467 -37.46 -6.68 -4.75
C LEU A 467 -37.40 -7.53 -3.48
N ALA A 468 -36.21 -7.72 -2.90
CA ALA A 468 -36.03 -8.54 -1.72
C ALA A 468 -36.76 -7.96 -0.49
N LEU A 469 -36.67 -6.65 -0.28
CA LEU A 469 -37.35 -5.98 0.82
C LEU A 469 -38.87 -5.99 0.68
N CYS A 470 -39.38 -5.72 -0.53
CA CYS A 470 -40.80 -5.78 -0.82
C CYS A 470 -41.36 -7.19 -0.61
N LYS A 471 -40.67 -8.25 -1.06
CA LYS A 471 -41.06 -9.64 -0.80
C LYS A 471 -41.01 -9.98 0.70
N GLY A 472 -40.06 -9.40 1.43
CA GLY A 472 -39.95 -9.52 2.89
C GLY A 472 -40.97 -8.69 3.69
N GLY A 473 -41.91 -8.01 3.03
CA GLY A 473 -42.96 -7.22 3.71
C GLY A 473 -42.52 -5.84 4.19
N ILE A 474 -41.30 -5.39 3.86
CA ILE A 474 -40.82 -4.06 4.21
C ILE A 474 -41.29 -3.07 3.15
N LYS A 475 -41.88 -1.94 3.57
CA LYS A 475 -42.31 -0.89 2.66
C LYS A 475 -41.11 -0.13 2.10
N VAL A 476 -40.93 -0.15 0.78
CA VAL A 476 -39.88 0.59 0.08
C VAL A 476 -40.47 1.90 -0.43
N VAL A 477 -40.05 3.01 0.17
CA VAL A 477 -40.52 4.36 -0.15
C VAL A 477 -39.63 4.97 -1.21
N MET A 478 -40.24 5.37 -2.32
CA MET A 478 -39.62 6.15 -3.40
C MET A 478 -40.07 7.60 -3.30
N LEU A 479 -39.12 8.54 -3.42
CA LEU A 479 -39.38 9.98 -3.37
C LEU A 479 -39.58 10.61 -4.75
N ASP A 480 -39.03 9.96 -5.78
CA ASP A 480 -39.10 10.40 -7.17
C ASP A 480 -40.13 9.57 -7.95
N GLU A 481 -41.03 10.25 -8.66
CA GLU A 481 -42.15 9.60 -9.35
C GLU A 481 -41.69 8.79 -10.57
N GLU A 482 -40.69 9.26 -11.30
CA GLU A 482 -40.19 8.58 -12.50
C GLU A 482 -39.37 7.34 -12.12
N GLU A 483 -38.56 7.41 -11.08
CA GLU A 483 -37.89 6.25 -10.52
C GLU A 483 -38.88 5.25 -9.93
N TYR A 484 -39.93 5.71 -9.24
CA TYR A 484 -41.00 4.84 -8.77
C TYR A 484 -41.65 4.06 -9.93
N LYS A 485 -42.04 4.74 -11.02
CA LYS A 485 -42.64 4.09 -12.19
C LYS A 485 -41.71 3.06 -12.81
N ARG A 486 -40.42 3.39 -12.96
CA ARG A 486 -39.40 2.47 -13.50
C ARG A 486 -39.17 1.25 -12.61
N LEU A 487 -39.12 1.45 -11.30
CA LEU A 487 -38.96 0.37 -10.34
C LEU A 487 -40.18 -0.53 -10.31
N ASN A 488 -41.37 0.05 -10.23
CA ASN A 488 -42.64 -0.66 -10.23
C ASN A 488 -42.81 -1.54 -11.47
N ALA A 489 -42.37 -1.07 -12.64
CA ALA A 489 -42.43 -1.83 -13.89
C ALA A 489 -41.55 -3.09 -13.91
N LYS A 490 -40.54 -3.20 -13.03
CA LYS A 490 -39.67 -4.38 -12.91
C LYS A 490 -40.03 -5.31 -11.75
N LEU A 491 -40.94 -4.91 -10.87
CA LEU A 491 -41.36 -5.72 -9.72
C LEU A 491 -42.53 -6.63 -10.09
N THR A 492 -42.65 -7.77 -9.41
CA THR A 492 -43.85 -8.61 -9.50
C THR A 492 -45.04 -7.91 -8.84
N PRO A 493 -46.30 -8.18 -9.25
CA PRO A 493 -47.49 -7.55 -8.67
C PRO A 493 -47.55 -7.69 -7.13
N GLU A 494 -47.16 -8.85 -6.61
CA GLU A 494 -47.09 -9.10 -5.16
C GLU A 494 -46.01 -8.28 -4.44
N ALA A 495 -44.86 -8.02 -5.07
CA ALA A 495 -43.82 -7.18 -4.49
C ALA A 495 -44.17 -5.69 -4.61
N ALA A 496 -44.83 -5.30 -5.70
CA ALA A 496 -45.24 -3.93 -5.96
C ALA A 496 -46.20 -3.38 -4.89
N THR A 497 -46.96 -4.22 -4.18
CA THR A 497 -47.85 -3.76 -3.08
C THR A 497 -47.08 -3.10 -1.93
N ASN A 498 -45.81 -3.45 -1.75
CA ASN A 498 -44.94 -2.88 -0.72
C ASN A 498 -44.07 -1.74 -1.24
N LEU A 499 -44.18 -1.38 -2.53
CA LEU A 499 -43.56 -0.19 -3.09
C LEU A 499 -44.49 1.02 -2.91
N VAL A 500 -43.99 2.10 -2.32
CA VAL A 500 -44.80 3.28 -1.97
C VAL A 500 -44.18 4.54 -2.55
N LEU A 501 -44.95 5.29 -3.34
CA LEU A 501 -44.59 6.66 -3.72
C LEU A 501 -45.00 7.60 -2.58
N SER A 502 -44.04 8.32 -1.99
CA SER A 502 -44.35 9.30 -0.95
C SER A 502 -43.40 10.49 -1.01
N LYS A 503 -43.94 11.70 -0.78
CA LYS A 503 -43.12 12.90 -0.56
C LYS A 503 -42.69 13.05 0.91
N SER A 504 -43.12 12.13 1.78
CA SER A 504 -42.78 12.11 3.20
C SER A 504 -41.37 11.59 3.41
N HIS A 505 -40.58 12.33 4.19
CA HIS A 505 -39.19 11.99 4.50
C HIS A 505 -39.06 11.31 5.87
N VAL A 506 -40.16 10.90 6.49
CA VAL A 506 -40.22 10.54 7.93
C VAL A 506 -39.41 9.27 8.30
N SER A 507 -39.09 8.40 7.36
CA SER A 507 -38.30 7.18 7.61
C SER A 507 -36.89 7.51 8.08
N LYS A 508 -36.44 6.85 9.15
CA LYS A 508 -35.08 6.98 9.68
C LYS A 508 -34.06 6.05 9.02
N THR A 509 -34.47 5.20 8.09
CA THR A 509 -33.56 4.27 7.38
C THR A 509 -33.60 4.58 5.89
N TRP A 510 -32.46 4.97 5.34
CA TRP A 510 -32.30 5.42 3.97
C TRP A 510 -31.26 4.54 3.27
N LEU A 511 -31.70 3.81 2.25
CA LEU A 511 -30.84 3.06 1.35
C LEU A 511 -30.44 3.98 0.21
N VAL A 512 -29.15 4.28 0.09
CA VAL A 512 -28.67 5.34 -0.79
C VAL A 512 -27.63 4.89 -1.81
N GLY A 513 -27.75 5.38 -3.04
CA GLY A 513 -26.83 5.08 -4.13
C GLY A 513 -26.21 6.32 -4.75
N ASP A 514 -25.53 6.11 -5.88
CA ASP A 514 -24.98 7.20 -6.67
C ASP A 514 -26.09 8.17 -7.12
N GLY A 515 -25.83 9.47 -7.01
CA GLY A 515 -26.80 10.52 -7.37
C GLY A 515 -27.57 11.11 -6.18
N LEU A 516 -27.36 10.62 -4.96
CA LEU A 516 -27.86 11.27 -3.74
C LEU A 516 -27.31 12.70 -3.61
N SER A 517 -28.19 13.70 -3.57
CA SER A 517 -27.81 15.11 -3.44
C SER A 517 -27.68 15.56 -1.98
N GLU A 518 -27.01 16.68 -1.75
CA GLU A 518 -26.92 17.29 -0.42
C GLU A 518 -28.30 17.81 0.05
N GLU A 519 -29.08 18.39 -0.86
CA GLU A 519 -30.44 18.87 -0.58
C GLU A 519 -31.39 17.76 -0.14
N GLU A 520 -31.27 16.57 -0.73
CA GLU A 520 -32.06 15.40 -0.34
C GLU A 520 -31.70 14.92 1.07
N GLN A 521 -30.40 14.91 1.40
CA GLN A 521 -29.94 14.54 2.74
C GLN A 521 -30.42 15.55 3.80
N LEU A 522 -30.49 16.84 3.48
CA LEU A 522 -30.99 17.87 4.39
C LEU A 522 -32.46 17.66 4.76
N LYS A 523 -33.26 17.06 3.87
CA LYS A 523 -34.68 16.73 4.11
C LYS A 523 -34.87 15.50 5.01
N ALA A 524 -33.82 14.69 5.24
CA ALA A 524 -33.92 13.52 6.10
C ALA A 524 -34.07 13.90 7.60
N PRO A 525 -34.78 13.12 8.43
CA PRO A 525 -34.91 13.38 9.85
C PRO A 525 -33.58 13.29 10.61
N LYS A 526 -33.50 13.92 11.79
CA LYS A 526 -32.37 13.75 12.71
C LYS A 526 -32.23 12.29 13.16
N GLY A 527 -30.97 11.81 13.21
CA GLY A 527 -30.64 10.43 13.55
C GLY A 527 -30.95 9.44 12.43
N THR A 528 -31.13 9.91 11.19
CA THR A 528 -31.29 9.03 10.02
C THR A 528 -30.04 8.19 9.81
N LEU A 529 -30.27 6.93 9.46
CA LEU A 529 -29.29 5.94 9.08
C LEU A 529 -29.21 5.86 7.54
N PHE A 530 -28.10 6.34 6.98
CA PHE A 530 -27.79 6.19 5.57
C PHE A 530 -26.96 4.92 5.34
N ILE A 531 -27.54 3.96 4.62
CA ILE A 531 -26.91 2.68 4.24
C ILE A 531 -26.64 2.73 2.73
N PRO A 532 -25.39 2.93 2.32
CA PRO A 532 -25.04 2.96 0.91
C PRO A 532 -25.21 1.57 0.25
N PHE A 533 -25.67 1.55 -1.00
CA PHE A 533 -25.63 0.36 -1.87
C PHE A 533 -24.74 0.56 -3.11
N SER A 534 -24.17 1.76 -3.28
CA SER A 534 -23.22 2.08 -4.35
C SER A 534 -21.79 1.68 -4.01
N GLN A 535 -20.97 1.54 -5.05
CA GLN A 535 -19.54 1.25 -4.93
C GLN A 535 -18.72 2.44 -4.44
N PHE A 536 -19.23 3.67 -4.51
CA PHE A 536 -18.58 4.86 -3.96
C PHE A 536 -19.36 5.37 -2.74
N PRO A 537 -18.68 5.92 -1.73
CA PRO A 537 -19.34 6.42 -0.53
C PRO A 537 -20.10 7.72 -0.87
N PRO A 538 -21.29 7.94 -0.28
CA PRO A 538 -22.01 9.19 -0.47
C PRO A 538 -21.25 10.35 0.19
N ARG A 539 -21.42 11.56 -0.35
CA ARG A 539 -20.98 12.78 0.34
C ARG A 539 -21.81 12.97 1.60
N LYS A 540 -21.15 13.20 2.73
CA LYS A 540 -21.82 13.37 4.03
C LYS A 540 -22.23 14.83 4.20
N ALA A 541 -23.51 15.14 4.01
CA ALA A 541 -24.03 16.50 4.18
C ALA A 541 -24.48 16.81 5.62
N ARG A 542 -24.79 15.79 6.42
CA ARG A 542 -25.32 15.96 7.79
C ARG A 542 -24.44 15.35 8.86
N LYS A 543 -24.25 16.08 9.97
CA LYS A 543 -23.44 15.64 11.10
C LYS A 543 -24.22 14.89 12.18
N ASP A 544 -25.54 15.08 12.22
CA ASP A 544 -26.47 14.51 13.20
C ASP A 544 -27.21 13.26 12.67
N CYS A 545 -26.65 12.64 11.63
CA CYS A 545 -27.08 11.39 11.02
C CYS A 545 -25.92 10.38 10.99
N PHE A 546 -26.24 9.11 10.82
CA PHE A 546 -25.28 8.02 10.74
C PHE A 546 -25.08 7.60 9.29
N TYR A 547 -23.82 7.40 8.89
CA TYR A 547 -23.46 6.97 7.53
C TYR A 547 -22.66 5.69 7.63
N PHE A 548 -23.20 4.61 7.05
CA PHE A 548 -22.45 3.38 6.85
C PHE A 548 -21.42 3.58 5.74
N THR A 549 -20.44 2.69 5.70
CA THR A 549 -19.55 2.58 4.54
C THR A 549 -20.31 1.96 3.36
N THR A 550 -19.70 1.98 2.19
CA THR A 550 -20.15 1.15 1.07
C THR A 550 -20.23 -0.33 1.49
N PRO A 551 -21.06 -1.16 0.82
CA PRO A 551 -21.17 -2.59 1.09
C PRO A 551 -19.81 -3.26 1.26
N ALA A 552 -19.51 -3.67 2.49
CA ALA A 552 -18.22 -4.19 2.90
C ALA A 552 -18.38 -5.02 4.17
N MET A 553 -17.39 -5.89 4.43
CA MET A 553 -17.36 -6.76 5.60
C MET A 553 -15.96 -6.76 6.23
N VAL A 554 -15.92 -7.01 7.52
CA VAL A 554 -14.67 -7.27 8.24
C VAL A 554 -14.09 -8.59 7.74
N THR A 555 -12.82 -8.55 7.35
CA THR A 555 -12.07 -9.71 6.90
C THR A 555 -11.69 -10.61 8.08
N PRO A 556 -11.70 -11.93 7.91
CA PRO A 556 -11.27 -12.86 8.94
C PRO A 556 -9.76 -12.73 9.24
N LYS A 557 -9.37 -13.09 10.48
CA LYS A 557 -7.96 -13.00 10.93
C LYS A 557 -6.98 -13.81 10.08
N HIS A 558 -7.42 -14.92 9.49
CA HIS A 558 -6.62 -15.81 8.66
C HIS A 558 -6.46 -15.35 7.20
N LEU A 559 -7.01 -14.18 6.83
CA LEU A 559 -6.58 -13.48 5.61
C LEU A 559 -5.23 -12.81 5.88
N GLU A 560 -4.23 -13.20 5.10
CA GLU A 560 -2.83 -12.80 5.24
C GLU A 560 -2.41 -11.79 4.16
N ASN A 561 -1.31 -11.09 4.42
CA ASN A 561 -0.75 -10.00 3.62
C ASN A 561 -1.71 -8.80 3.55
N VAL A 562 -2.41 -8.50 4.64
CA VAL A 562 -3.32 -7.34 4.72
C VAL A 562 -2.56 -6.17 5.34
N ASP A 563 -1.82 -5.45 4.49
CA ASP A 563 -0.97 -4.32 4.87
C ASP A 563 -1.44 -2.95 4.30
N SER A 564 -2.51 -2.95 3.49
CA SER A 564 -3.16 -1.76 2.95
C SER A 564 -4.70 -1.80 3.08
N CYS A 565 -5.30 -0.62 3.20
CA CYS A 565 -6.74 -0.42 3.19
C CYS A 565 -7.29 -0.45 1.75
N GLU A 566 -8.47 -1.03 1.57
CA GLU A 566 -9.17 -0.98 0.29
C GLU A 566 -9.89 0.38 0.15
N ASN A 567 -9.26 1.32 -0.54
CA ASN A 567 -9.79 2.67 -0.75
C ASN A 567 -10.13 3.37 0.59
N TRP A 568 -11.38 3.76 0.80
CA TRP A 568 -11.90 4.43 2.01
C TRP A 568 -12.33 3.45 3.11
N LEU A 569 -12.16 2.14 2.91
CA LEU A 569 -12.54 1.14 3.91
C LEU A 569 -11.51 1.11 5.06
N PRO A 570 -11.95 0.89 6.31
CA PRO A 570 -11.05 0.70 7.45
C PRO A 570 -10.08 -0.48 7.27
N ARG A 571 -9.06 -0.53 8.13
CA ARG A 571 -8.12 -1.67 8.19
C ARG A 571 -8.88 -2.97 8.37
N ARG A 572 -8.46 -4.00 7.64
CA ARG A 572 -9.09 -5.34 7.63
C ARG A 572 -10.59 -5.31 7.27
N VAL A 573 -11.03 -4.33 6.49
CA VAL A 573 -12.36 -4.29 5.87
C VAL A 573 -12.22 -4.36 4.36
N MET A 574 -13.01 -5.22 3.72
CA MET A 574 -12.96 -5.49 2.28
C MET A 574 -14.34 -5.30 1.66
N SER A 575 -14.38 -4.81 0.42
CA SER A 575 -15.65 -4.57 -0.25
C SER A 575 -16.40 -5.87 -0.56
N ALA A 576 -17.73 -5.80 -0.55
CA ALA A 576 -18.58 -6.95 -0.87
C ALA A 576 -18.26 -7.52 -2.27
N TRP A 577 -17.94 -6.66 -3.24
CA TRP A 577 -17.62 -7.08 -4.61
C TRP A 577 -16.33 -7.90 -4.69
N ARG A 578 -15.31 -7.49 -3.93
CA ARG A 578 -14.06 -8.26 -3.83
C ARG A 578 -14.26 -9.58 -3.09
N ILE A 579 -15.00 -9.56 -1.98
CA ILE A 579 -15.32 -10.77 -1.22
C ILE A 579 -16.14 -11.76 -2.06
N ALA A 580 -17.06 -11.29 -2.90
CA ALA A 580 -17.83 -12.15 -3.79
C ALA A 580 -16.94 -12.98 -4.73
N GLY A 581 -15.89 -12.37 -5.31
CA GLY A 581 -14.91 -13.10 -6.11
C GLY A 581 -14.16 -14.18 -5.32
N ILE A 582 -13.84 -13.88 -4.06
CA ILE A 582 -13.20 -14.85 -3.14
C ILE A 582 -14.15 -16.02 -2.85
N LEU A 583 -15.43 -15.75 -2.58
CA LEU A 583 -16.42 -16.79 -2.27
C LEU A 583 -16.68 -17.71 -3.47
N HIS A 584 -16.78 -17.16 -4.69
CA HIS A 584 -16.93 -17.99 -5.89
C HIS A 584 -15.81 -19.03 -6.03
N ALA A 585 -14.57 -18.67 -5.70
CA ALA A 585 -13.43 -19.57 -5.77
C ALA A 585 -13.35 -20.55 -4.60
N LEU A 586 -13.86 -20.18 -3.41
CA LEU A 586 -13.86 -21.06 -2.24
C LEU A 586 -14.97 -22.10 -2.27
N GLU A 587 -16.10 -21.73 -2.86
CA GLU A 587 -17.29 -22.56 -2.96
C GLU A 587 -17.38 -23.31 -4.31
N ASP A 588 -16.36 -23.15 -5.17
CA ASP A 588 -16.30 -23.70 -6.53
C ASP A 588 -17.57 -23.44 -7.36
N TRP A 589 -18.12 -22.22 -7.26
CA TRP A 589 -19.28 -21.83 -8.05
C TRP A 589 -18.88 -21.59 -9.51
N ASN A 590 -19.36 -22.47 -10.39
CA ASN A 590 -18.97 -22.51 -11.80
C ASN A 590 -19.75 -21.55 -12.73
N GLU A 591 -20.50 -20.59 -12.17
CA GLU A 591 -21.32 -19.66 -12.93
C GLU A 591 -20.70 -18.26 -12.96
N HIS A 592 -20.99 -17.50 -14.01
CA HIS A 592 -20.69 -16.08 -14.06
C HIS A 592 -21.74 -15.31 -13.26
N GLU A 593 -21.31 -14.32 -12.48
CA GLU A 593 -22.21 -13.34 -11.88
C GLU A 593 -22.07 -12.03 -12.68
N CYS A 594 -22.84 -11.89 -13.76
CA CYS A 594 -22.74 -10.74 -14.67
C CYS A 594 -24.10 -10.40 -15.29
N GLY A 595 -24.21 -9.25 -15.96
CA GLY A 595 -25.48 -8.85 -16.59
C GLY A 595 -26.59 -8.74 -15.55
N ASN A 596 -27.76 -9.31 -15.81
CA ASN A 596 -28.88 -9.34 -14.85
C ASN A 596 -28.88 -10.56 -13.90
N MET A 597 -27.92 -11.48 -14.04
CA MET A 597 -27.85 -12.70 -13.23
C MET A 597 -27.56 -12.35 -11.76
N MET A 598 -28.37 -12.87 -10.84
CA MET A 598 -28.18 -12.75 -9.39
C MET A 598 -28.08 -14.15 -8.79
N PHE A 599 -27.11 -14.37 -7.92
CA PHE A 599 -27.05 -15.55 -7.07
C PHE A 599 -28.11 -15.47 -5.97
N ASP A 600 -28.38 -16.62 -5.37
CA ASP A 600 -29.18 -16.69 -4.14
C ASP A 600 -28.52 -15.86 -3.03
N ILE A 601 -29.21 -14.79 -2.63
CA ILE A 601 -28.73 -13.80 -1.67
C ILE A 601 -28.44 -14.44 -0.31
N ASP A 602 -29.29 -15.38 0.13
CA ASP A 602 -29.14 -16.06 1.42
C ASP A 602 -27.98 -17.06 1.37
N LYS A 603 -27.81 -17.77 0.25
CA LYS A 603 -26.67 -18.67 0.02
C LYS A 603 -25.35 -17.92 0.09
N VAL A 604 -25.23 -16.81 -0.65
CA VAL A 604 -23.99 -16.01 -0.68
C VAL A 604 -23.71 -15.35 0.67
N TRP A 605 -24.76 -14.87 1.35
CA TRP A 605 -24.64 -14.34 2.71
C TRP A 605 -24.12 -15.39 3.68
N LYS A 606 -24.72 -16.57 3.69
CA LYS A 606 -24.31 -17.68 4.57
C LYS A 606 -22.86 -18.10 4.31
N ALA A 607 -22.48 -18.29 3.04
CA ALA A 607 -21.11 -18.61 2.66
C ALA A 607 -20.11 -17.56 3.17
N SER A 608 -20.45 -16.27 3.07
CA SER A 608 -19.59 -15.20 3.61
C SER A 608 -19.34 -15.35 5.12
N LEU A 609 -20.38 -15.67 5.89
CA LEU A 609 -20.30 -15.85 7.33
C LEU A 609 -19.56 -17.14 7.73
N ASP A 610 -19.76 -18.23 6.98
CA ASP A 610 -19.11 -19.53 7.19
C ASP A 610 -17.60 -19.45 6.93
N HIS A 611 -17.19 -18.62 5.97
CA HIS A 611 -15.78 -18.29 5.72
C HIS A 611 -15.19 -17.25 6.69
N GLY A 612 -15.98 -16.76 7.63
CA GLY A 612 -15.53 -15.89 8.72
C GLY A 612 -15.52 -14.40 8.40
N PHE A 613 -16.06 -13.98 7.26
CA PHE A 613 -16.37 -12.56 7.03
C PHE A 613 -17.50 -12.15 7.98
N ARG A 614 -17.46 -10.90 8.46
CA ARG A 614 -18.45 -10.39 9.42
C ARG A 614 -19.02 -9.04 8.97
N PRO A 615 -20.33 -8.80 9.12
CA PRO A 615 -20.91 -7.49 8.84
C PRO A 615 -20.27 -6.40 9.68
N LEU A 616 -20.20 -5.19 9.12
CA LEU A 616 -19.87 -4.00 9.88
C LEU A 616 -21.04 -3.64 10.80
N THR A 617 -20.77 -3.51 12.09
CA THR A 617 -21.74 -3.01 13.08
C THR A 617 -21.62 -1.49 13.24
N MET A 618 -22.65 -0.84 13.78
CA MET A 618 -22.58 0.61 14.07
C MET A 618 -21.44 0.99 15.02
N ALA A 619 -21.07 0.09 15.95
CA ALA A 619 -19.96 0.28 16.88
C ALA A 619 -18.61 0.33 16.13
N THR A 620 -18.39 -0.60 15.19
CA THR A 620 -17.20 -0.60 14.31
C THR A 620 -17.08 0.65 13.41
N VAL A 621 -18.20 1.32 13.08
CA VAL A 621 -18.21 2.57 12.31
C VAL A 621 -17.88 3.80 13.17
N THR A 622 -18.04 3.70 14.49
CA THR A 622 -17.73 4.78 15.44
C THR A 622 -16.32 4.68 16.01
N GLU A 623 -15.77 3.48 16.19
CA GLU A 623 -14.38 3.28 16.61
C GLU A 623 -13.35 3.76 15.57
N SER A 624 -13.69 3.76 14.27
CA SER A 624 -12.81 4.28 13.21
C SER A 624 -12.67 5.81 13.18
N LYS A 625 -13.23 6.52 14.17
CA LYS A 625 -13.12 7.98 14.32
C LYS A 625 -12.15 8.42 15.41
N ASN A 626 -11.64 7.50 16.23
CA ASN A 626 -10.70 7.79 17.31
C ASN A 626 -9.27 7.41 16.93
#